data_AF-A0A6B9V858-F1
#
_entry.id   AF-A0A6B9V858-F1
#
_cell.length_a   1.000
_cell.length_b   1.000
_cell.length_c   1.000
_cell.angle_alpha   90.00
_cell.angle_beta   90.00
_cell.angle_gamma   90.00
#
_symmetry.space_group_name_H-M   'P 1'
#
loop_
_entity.id
_entity.type
_entity.pdbx_description
1 polymer ?
#
loop_
_entity_poly.entity_id
_entity_poly.type
_entity_poly.pdbx_seq_one_letter_code
_entity_poly.pdbx_strand_id
1 'polypeptide(L)'
;MPLEVGKGRVLKEGSKVALVGYRTMVQSCVVAAKVLEAHSISTTVADARFCKPLDGPLMMQLAREHEILIIVKEGSIGGFGSHVSHFLGLNGLLDGNLKVYL
;
A
#
# COMPACT_ATOMS: atom_id res chain seq x y z
N MET A 1 10.12 16.53 10.66
CA MET A 1 8.68 16.81 10.83
C MET A 1 8.11 15.87 11.88
N PRO A 2 7.15 16.31 12.70
CA PRO A 2 6.48 15.46 13.68
C PRO A 2 5.68 14.34 12.99
N LEU A 3 5.52 13.22 13.69
CA LEU A 3 4.77 12.05 13.21
C LEU A 3 3.27 12.29 13.43
N GLU A 4 2.53 12.50 12.34
CA GLU A 4 1.07 12.60 12.40
C GLU A 4 0.46 11.20 12.55
N VAL A 5 -0.30 11.01 13.63
CA VAL A 5 -0.97 9.74 13.92
C VAL A 5 -2.00 9.44 12.83
N GLY A 6 -1.95 8.23 12.27
CA GLY A 6 -2.87 7.83 11.21
C GLY A 6 -2.45 8.23 9.80
N LYS A 7 -1.28 8.84 9.64
CA LYS A 7 -0.75 9.18 8.32
C LYS A 7 0.35 8.24 7.89
N GLY A 8 0.21 7.66 6.71
CA GLY A 8 1.28 6.96 6.01
C GLY A 8 2.21 7.95 5.32
N ARG A 9 3.20 7.45 4.58
CA ARG A 9 4.05 8.28 3.73
C ARG A 9 4.43 7.52 2.47
N VAL A 10 4.54 8.24 1.35
CA VAL A 10 5.15 7.71 0.14
C VAL A 10 6.66 7.90 0.25
N LEU A 11 7.41 6.82 0.05
CA LEU A 11 8.88 6.82 0.04
C LEU A 11 9.43 6.96 -1.38
N LYS A 12 8.63 6.55 -2.37
CA LYS A 12 8.98 6.54 -3.78
C LYS A 12 7.70 6.58 -4.60
N GLU A 13 7.66 7.48 -5.57
CA GLU A 13 6.56 7.60 -6.53
C GLU A 13 6.75 6.64 -7.71
N GLY A 14 5.63 6.31 -8.36
CA GLY A 14 5.50 5.40 -9.47
C GLY A 14 4.06 5.41 -9.99
N SER A 15 3.70 4.47 -10.87
CA SER A 15 2.43 4.55 -11.60
C SER A 15 1.76 3.22 -11.94
N LYS A 16 2.45 2.08 -11.82
CA LYS A 16 1.88 0.78 -12.20
C LYS A 16 1.53 -0.09 -11.01
N VAL A 17 2.49 -0.26 -10.10
CA VAL A 17 2.35 -1.10 -8.90
C VAL A 17 2.56 -0.26 -7.65
N ALA A 18 1.65 -0.35 -6.68
CA ALA A 18 1.82 0.23 -5.35
C ALA A 18 2.18 -0.88 -4.35
N LEU A 19 3.36 -0.77 -3.73
CA LEU A 19 3.79 -1.62 -2.62
C LEU A 19 3.59 -0.88 -1.30
N VAL A 20 2.66 -1.36 -0.47
CA VAL A 20 2.36 -0.78 0.84
C VAL A 20 2.95 -1.67 1.92
N GLY A 21 4.06 -1.25 2.50
CA GLY A 21 4.67 -1.94 3.64
C GLY A 21 4.04 -1.51 4.96
N TYR A 22 3.75 -2.47 5.83
CA TYR A 22 3.40 -2.20 7.22
C TYR A 22 4.54 -2.58 8.16
N ARG A 23 4.95 -1.64 9.04
CA ARG A 23 6.07 -1.79 9.98
C ARG A 23 7.37 -2.13 9.26
N THR A 24 8.05 -3.20 9.70
CA THR A 24 9.35 -3.66 9.20
C THR A 24 9.32 -4.06 7.73
N MET A 25 8.16 -4.45 7.21
CA MET A 25 8.00 -4.91 5.82
C MET A 25 8.22 -3.81 4.77
N VAL A 26 8.24 -2.53 5.17
CA VAL A 26 8.52 -1.43 4.24
C VAL A 26 9.91 -1.55 3.59
N GLN A 27 10.91 -2.08 4.30
CA GLN A 27 12.24 -2.27 3.74
C GLN A 27 12.22 -3.32 2.63
N SER A 28 11.45 -4.39 2.80
CA SER A 28 11.23 -5.40 1.76
C SER A 28 10.56 -4.78 0.52
N CYS A 29 9.62 -3.84 0.69
CA CYS A 29 9.02 -3.11 -0.43
C CYS A 29 10.05 -2.26 -1.18
N VAL A 30 10.95 -1.57 -0.47
CA VAL A 30 12.02 -0.77 -1.10
C VAL A 30 12.96 -1.66 -1.92
N VAL A 31 13.32 -2.83 -1.40
CA VAL A 31 14.15 -3.80 -2.14
C VAL A 31 13.41 -4.34 -3.36
N ALA A 32 12.15 -4.74 -3.20
CA ALA A 32 11.32 -5.25 -4.30
C ALA A 32 11.11 -4.20 -5.41
N ALA A 33 10.93 -2.93 -5.04
CA ALA A 33 10.80 -1.85 -6.01
C ALA A 33 12.05 -1.73 -6.90
N LYS A 34 13.26 -1.85 -6.35
CA LYS A 34 14.50 -1.84 -7.15
C LYS A 34 14.57 -3.00 -8.15
N VAL A 35 14.09 -4.18 -7.74
CA VAL A 35 14.02 -5.34 -8.64
C VAL A 35 13.01 -5.10 -9.76
N LEU A 36 11.82 -4.59 -9.43
CA LEU A 36 10.77 -4.27 -10.41
C LEU A 36 11.22 -3.18 -11.41
N GLU A 37 11.95 -2.18 -10.95
CA GLU A 37 12.53 -1.15 -11.81
C GLU A 37 13.54 -1.70 -12.81
N ALA A 38 14.35 -2.69 -12.43
CA ALA A 38 15.25 -3.37 -13.35
C ALA A 38 14.50 -4.10 -14.48
N HIS A 39 13.20 -4.37 -14.29
CA HIS A 39 12.28 -4.92 -15.28
C HIS A 39 11.37 -3.85 -15.92
N SER A 40 11.69 -2.56 -15.77
CA SER A 40 10.93 -1.42 -16.31
C SER A 40 9.49 -1.33 -15.76
N ILE A 41 9.27 -1.79 -14.52
CA ILE A 41 7.96 -1.71 -13.85
C ILE A 41 7.96 -0.52 -12.88
N SER A 42 7.20 0.52 -13.23
CA SER A 42 7.02 1.72 -12.41
C SER A 42 6.29 1.40 -11.10
N THR A 43 6.98 1.58 -9.98
CA THR A 43 6.52 1.12 -8.66
C THR A 43 6.53 2.23 -7.61
N THR A 44 5.38 2.47 -6.98
CA THR A 44 5.24 3.31 -5.78
C THR A 44 5.52 2.48 -4.54
N VAL A 45 6.26 3.05 -3.58
CA VAL A 45 6.49 2.45 -2.27
C VAL A 45 5.90 3.34 -1.19
N ALA A 46 4.94 2.81 -0.44
CA ALA A 46 4.32 3.49 0.68
C ALA A 46 4.59 2.78 2.01
N ASP A 47 4.91 3.55 3.03
CA ASP A 47 4.99 3.14 4.42
C ASP A 47 3.65 3.45 5.10
N ALA A 48 2.87 2.43 5.43
CA ALA A 48 1.55 2.62 6.03
C ALA A 48 1.62 3.25 7.42
N ARG A 49 2.71 2.97 8.19
CA ARG A 49 2.96 3.37 9.60
C ARG A 49 1.91 2.93 10.63
N PHE A 50 0.63 3.05 10.35
CA PHE A 50 -0.48 2.80 11.29
C PHE A 50 -1.46 1.79 10.72
N CYS A 51 -1.84 0.81 11.54
CA CYS A 51 -2.98 -0.05 11.24
C CYS A 51 -4.30 0.63 11.64
N LYS A 52 -4.25 1.46 12.70
CA LYS A 52 -5.38 2.23 13.23
C LYS A 52 -4.89 3.58 13.77
N PRO A 53 -5.54 4.70 13.39
CA PRO A 53 -6.48 4.79 12.29
C PRO A 53 -5.78 4.49 10.95
N LEU A 54 -6.54 3.98 9.98
CA LEU A 54 -6.05 3.74 8.62
C LEU A 54 -5.97 5.07 7.87
N ASP A 55 -4.91 5.29 7.09
CA ASP A 55 -4.81 6.45 6.21
C ASP A 55 -5.65 6.24 4.94
N GLY A 56 -6.97 6.42 5.07
CA GLY A 56 -7.92 6.25 3.98
C GLY A 56 -7.59 7.06 2.72
N PRO A 57 -7.22 8.36 2.82
CA PRO A 57 -6.80 9.16 1.67
C PRO A 57 -5.62 8.54 0.91
N LEU A 58 -4.59 8.06 1.63
CA LEU A 58 -3.46 7.39 1.00
C LEU A 58 -3.88 6.09 0.31
N MET A 59 -4.68 5.24 0.97
CA MET A 59 -5.17 4.00 0.36
C MET A 59 -6.01 4.27 -0.90
N MET A 60 -6.85 5.30 -0.87
CA MET A 60 -7.68 5.70 -2.00
C MET A 60 -6.84 6.24 -3.17
N GLN A 61 -5.82 7.06 -2.87
CA GLN A 61 -4.88 7.55 -3.87
C GLN A 61 -4.17 6.37 -4.55
N LEU A 62 -3.55 5.48 -3.77
CA LEU A 62 -2.80 4.34 -4.30
C LEU A 62 -3.69 3.39 -5.11
N ALA A 63 -4.91 3.12 -4.65
CA ALA A 63 -5.88 2.28 -5.35
C ALA A 63 -6.35 2.87 -6.70
N ARG A 64 -6.39 4.20 -6.83
CA ARG A 64 -6.84 4.88 -8.06
C ARG A 64 -5.72 5.10 -9.06
N GLU A 65 -4.51 5.33 -8.59
CA GLU A 65 -3.36 5.70 -9.42
C GLU A 65 -2.58 4.47 -9.93
N HIS A 66 -2.91 3.27 -9.48
CA HIS A 66 -2.18 2.04 -9.80
C HIS A 66 -3.09 0.92 -10.27
N GLU A 67 -2.57 0.06 -11.13
CA GLU A 67 -3.26 -1.16 -11.59
C GLU A 67 -3.20 -2.28 -10.55
N ILE A 68 -2.14 -2.29 -9.73
CA ILE A 68 -1.86 -3.33 -8.75
C ILE A 68 -1.53 -2.70 -7.40
N LEU A 69 -2.21 -3.13 -6.35
CA LEU A 69 -1.96 -2.76 -4.96
C LEU A 69 -1.55 -4.00 -4.16
N ILE A 70 -0.35 -3.98 -3.59
CA ILE A 70 0.20 -5.08 -2.79
C ILE A 70 0.44 -4.60 -1.38
N ILE A 71 -0.26 -5.18 -0.42
CA ILE A 71 -0.08 -4.94 1.00
C ILE A 71 0.91 -5.97 1.55
N VAL A 72 2.06 -5.49 2.01
CA VAL A 72 3.15 -6.32 2.52
C VAL A 72 3.20 -6.18 4.04
N LYS A 73 2.84 -7.26 4.74
CA LYS A 73 2.69 -7.28 6.20
C LYS A 73 3.06 -8.65 6.78
N GLU A 74 3.66 -8.67 7.97
CA GLU A 74 3.81 -9.91 8.75
C GLU A 74 2.44 -10.34 9.28
N GLY A 75 2.18 -11.65 9.22
CA GLY A 75 0.84 -12.23 9.28
C GLY A 75 0.05 -11.98 10.57
N SER A 76 -1.25 -11.76 10.39
CA SER A 76 -2.31 -12.04 11.36
C SER A 76 -3.65 -12.04 10.62
N ILE A 77 -4.46 -13.10 10.77
CA ILE A 77 -5.85 -13.11 10.27
C ILE A 77 -6.61 -11.97 10.96
N GLY A 78 -7.40 -11.21 10.20
CA GLY A 78 -8.11 -10.04 10.73
C GLY A 78 -7.25 -8.80 10.98
N GLY A 79 -5.97 -8.81 10.56
CA GLY A 79 -5.03 -7.72 10.77
C GLY A 79 -5.13 -6.58 9.75
N PHE A 80 -4.00 -5.91 9.50
CA PHE A 80 -3.90 -4.76 8.60
C PHE A 80 -4.48 -5.03 7.20
N GLY A 81 -4.17 -6.19 6.61
CA GLY A 81 -4.71 -6.57 5.30
C GLY A 81 -6.24 -6.65 5.28
N SER A 82 -6.88 -7.20 6.32
CA SER A 82 -8.34 -7.23 6.43
C SER A 82 -8.93 -5.84 6.59
N HIS A 83 -8.27 -4.96 7.35
CA HIS A 83 -8.70 -3.57 7.51
C HIS A 83 -8.63 -2.81 6.17
N VAL A 84 -7.54 -2.96 5.42
CA VAL A 84 -7.40 -2.37 4.08
C VAL A 84 -8.44 -2.95 3.13
N SER A 85 -8.60 -4.27 3.07
CA SER A 85 -9.60 -4.92 2.21
C SER A 85 -11.01 -4.41 2.47
N HIS A 86 -11.38 -4.28 3.75
CA HIS A 86 -12.69 -3.79 4.15
C HIS A 86 -12.87 -2.32 3.74
N PHE A 87 -11.86 -1.48 3.96
CA PHE A 87 -11.87 -0.08 3.52
C PHE A 87 -12.03 0.04 2.00
N LEU A 88 -11.27 -0.73 1.22
CA LEU A 88 -11.37 -0.70 -0.25
C LEU A 88 -12.76 -1.11 -0.72
N GLY A 89 -13.34 -2.17 -0.14
CA GLY A 89 -14.69 -2.65 -0.46
C GLY A 89 -15.77 -1.62 -0.13
N LEU A 90 -15.73 -1.00 1.06
CA LEU A 90 -16.71 0.02 1.45
C LEU A 90 -16.67 1.29 0.58
N ASN A 91 -15.55 1.54 -0.10
CA ASN A 91 -15.38 2.71 -0.97
C ASN A 91 -15.51 2.37 -2.47
N GLY A 92 -15.98 1.16 -2.83
CA GLY A 92 -16.16 0.72 -4.22
C GLY A 92 -14.85 0.62 -5.02
N LEU A 93 -13.69 0.58 -4.34
CA LEU A 93 -12.38 0.55 -4.99
C LEU A 93 -12.04 -0.84 -5.54
N LEU A 94 -12.82 -1.86 -5.19
CA LEU A 94 -12.68 -3.24 -5.68
C LEU A 94 -13.61 -3.55 -6.86
N ASP A 95 -14.47 -2.61 -7.27
CA ASP A 95 -15.45 -2.84 -8.34
C ASP A 95 -14.86 -2.68 -9.75
N GLY A 96 -13.60 -2.22 -9.84
CA GLY A 96 -12.88 -1.97 -11.09
C GLY A 96 -11.80 -3.00 -11.41
N ASN A 97 -10.80 -2.57 -12.20
CA ASN A 97 -9.70 -3.44 -12.65
C ASN A 97 -8.53 -3.52 -11.67
N LEU A 98 -8.64 -2.92 -10.48
CA LEU A 98 -7.59 -2.92 -9.47
C LEU A 98 -7.33 -4.34 -8.98
N LYS A 99 -6.09 -4.81 -9.11
CA LYS A 99 -5.66 -6.10 -8.55
C LYS A 99 -5.08 -5.89 -7.16
N VAL A 100 -5.65 -6.56 -6.17
CA VAL A 100 -5.23 -6.41 -4.76
C VAL A 100 -4.63 -7.71 -4.23
N TYR A 101 -3.48 -7.60 -3.58
CA TYR A 101 -2.77 -8.71 -2.92
C TYR A 101 -2.50 -8.32 -1.45
N LEU A 102 -2.80 -9.19 -0.48
CA LEU A 102 -2.81 -8.90 0.97
C LEU A 102 -1.99 -9.88 1.82
#